data_AF-A0AAF0YBB5-F1
#
_entry.id   AF-A0AAF0YBB5-F1
#
_cell.length_a   1.000
_cell.length_b   1.000
_cell.length_c   1.000
_cell.angle_alpha   90.00
_cell.angle_beta   90.00
_cell.angle_gamma   90.00
#
_symmetry.space_group_name_H-M   'P 1'
#
loop_
_entity.id
_entity.type
_entity.pdbx_description
1 polymer ?
#
loop_
_entity_poly.entity_id
_entity_poly.type
_entity_poly.pdbx_seq_one_letter_code
_entity_poly.pdbx_strand_id
1 'polypeptide(L)'
;MSARVPFGTNARRQILDRVSNPAIIAIPAPLTGNNVPFSLKKTRRNWKPNTKRASFPVTLLGDAQERTWRAYDEALETGRTKVKLPQLQGVRINARDIRSVQKAGGVEGMLLSRPSKHFTSFGRQLRNDLFNQLHGLRYEMLRAKQLELEQLEAPKAAETEPGLPLIEGGERP
;
A
#
# COMPACT_ATOMS: atom_id res chain seq x y z
N MET A 1 -9.29 5.64 23.04
CA MET A 1 -8.12 5.03 22.37
C MET A 1 -8.57 3.72 21.73
N SER A 2 -8.81 3.71 20.41
CA SER A 2 -9.35 2.53 19.71
C SER A 2 -8.22 1.54 19.40
N ALA A 3 -8.32 0.32 19.92
CA ALA A 3 -7.38 -0.75 19.65
C ALA A 3 -7.54 -1.21 18.19
N ARG A 4 -6.56 -0.86 17.35
CA ARG A 4 -6.47 -1.34 15.96
C ARG A 4 -6.36 -2.86 15.95
N VAL A 5 -7.20 -3.51 15.16
CA VAL A 5 -7.17 -4.97 14.99
C VAL A 5 -5.84 -5.34 14.34
N PRO A 6 -5.00 -6.18 14.96
CA PRO A 6 -3.75 -6.61 14.34
C PRO A 6 -4.05 -7.59 13.22
N PHE A 7 -4.28 -7.09 12.01
CA PHE A 7 -4.33 -7.93 10.83
C PHE A 7 -2.92 -8.46 10.53
N GLY A 8 -2.69 -9.73 10.88
CA GLY A 8 -1.55 -10.53 10.42
C GLY A 8 -0.27 -10.39 11.26
N THR A 9 -0.14 -11.25 12.28
CA THR A 9 1.04 -11.40 13.15
C THR A 9 2.20 -12.19 12.52
N ASN A 10 2.30 -12.30 11.19
CA ASN A 10 3.39 -13.04 10.56
C ASN A 10 4.43 -12.08 9.97
N ALA A 11 5.29 -11.57 10.84
CA ALA A 11 6.48 -10.78 10.52
C ALA A 11 6.21 -9.62 9.53
N ARG A 12 5.88 -8.43 10.06
CA ARG A 12 6.18 -7.15 9.41
C ARG A 12 7.67 -7.17 9.07
N ARG A 13 8.05 -7.79 7.95
CA ARG A 13 9.39 -7.71 7.40
C ARG A 13 9.60 -6.23 7.23
N GLN A 14 10.61 -5.69 7.91
CA GLN A 14 11.05 -4.31 7.80
C GLN A 14 11.57 -4.04 6.38
N ILE A 15 10.69 -4.11 5.39
CA ILE A 15 10.97 -3.96 3.95
C ILE A 15 11.54 -2.56 3.71
N LEU A 16 11.12 -1.59 4.52
CA LEU A 16 11.59 -0.21 4.51
C LEU A 16 12.96 -0.03 5.14
N ASP A 17 13.34 -0.86 6.12
CA ASP A 17 14.64 -0.74 6.81
C ASP A 17 15.75 -1.51 6.09
N ARG A 18 15.41 -2.29 5.06
CA ARG A 18 16.40 -2.96 4.21
C ARG A 18 17.22 -1.93 3.44
N VAL A 19 18.54 -2.08 3.50
CA VAL A 19 19.50 -1.29 2.69
C VAL A 19 19.22 -1.47 1.19
N SER A 20 18.83 -2.66 0.76
CA SER A 20 18.52 -2.92 -0.64
C SER A 20 17.43 -3.98 -0.80
N ASN A 21 16.66 -3.83 -1.88
CA ASN A 21 15.56 -4.72 -2.20
C ASN A 21 15.78 -5.42 -3.56
N PRO A 22 15.28 -6.65 -3.72
CA PRO A 22 15.32 -7.34 -5.01
C PRO A 22 14.36 -6.67 -6.01
N ALA A 23 14.42 -7.10 -7.26
CA ALA A 23 13.63 -6.49 -8.32
C ALA A 23 12.14 -6.80 -8.17
N ILE A 24 11.28 -5.80 -8.39
CA ILE A 24 9.81 -5.94 -8.39
C ILE A 24 9.31 -6.50 -9.73
N ILE A 25 9.87 -5.98 -10.83
CA ILE A 25 9.63 -6.45 -12.20
C ILE A 25 10.82 -7.32 -12.62
N ALA A 26 10.54 -8.39 -13.37
CA ALA A 26 11.59 -9.26 -13.90
C ALA A 26 12.55 -8.47 -14.79
N ILE A 27 13.84 -8.52 -14.47
CA ILE A 27 14.89 -7.92 -15.27
C ILE A 27 15.18 -8.88 -16.43
N PRO A 28 15.21 -8.41 -17.69
CA PRO A 28 15.53 -9.28 -18.82
C PRO A 28 16.91 -9.91 -18.67
N ALA A 29 17.06 -11.15 -19.11
CA ALA A 29 18.34 -11.84 -19.09
C ALA A 29 19.37 -11.12 -20.00
N PRO A 30 20.67 -11.18 -19.68
CA PRO A 30 21.71 -10.68 -20.58
C PRO A 30 21.66 -11.48 -21.88
N LEU A 31 21.75 -10.76 -23.01
CA LEU A 31 21.78 -11.37 -24.33
C LEU A 31 23.24 -11.62 -24.73
N THR A 32 23.48 -12.68 -25.49
CA THR A 32 24.80 -13.00 -26.03
C THR A 32 24.78 -12.92 -27.54
N GLY A 33 25.93 -12.65 -28.13
CA GLY A 33 26.08 -12.66 -29.59
C GLY A 33 27.51 -12.43 -30.01
N ASN A 34 27.70 -12.13 -31.29
CA ASN A 34 29.03 -11.96 -31.85
C ASN A 34 29.33 -10.48 -32.06
N ASN A 35 30.55 -10.08 -31.74
CA ASN A 35 31.14 -8.87 -32.28
C ASN A 35 31.59 -9.19 -33.71
N VAL A 36 31.15 -8.37 -34.66
CA VAL A 36 31.42 -8.56 -36.10
C VAL A 36 32.40 -7.46 -36.50
N PRO A 37 33.71 -7.72 -36.46
CA PRO A 37 34.68 -6.74 -36.93
C PRO A 37 34.68 -6.69 -38.45
N PHE A 38 35.35 -5.67 -39.00
CA PHE A 38 35.67 -5.61 -40.42
C PHE A 38 36.61 -6.75 -40.86
N SER A 39 37.37 -7.32 -39.91
CA SER A 39 38.19 -8.53 -40.13
C SER A 39 37.37 -9.84 -40.02
N LEU A 40 37.93 -10.96 -40.48
CA LEU A 40 37.24 -12.27 -40.52
C LEU A 40 36.99 -12.93 -39.14
N LYS A 41 37.64 -12.46 -38.06
CA LYS A 41 37.60 -13.15 -36.75
C LYS A 41 36.51 -12.59 -35.83
N LYS A 42 35.38 -13.29 -35.75
CA LYS A 42 34.28 -12.96 -34.82
C LYS A 42 34.66 -13.30 -33.38
N THR A 43 34.32 -12.42 -32.43
CA THR A 43 34.48 -12.67 -30.98
C THR A 43 33.12 -12.66 -30.29
N ARG A 44 33.00 -13.28 -29.11
CA ARG A 44 31.76 -13.25 -28.33
C ARG A 44 31.60 -11.90 -27.61
N ARG A 45 30.38 -11.39 -27.54
CA ARG A 45 29.98 -10.24 -26.73
C ARG A 45 28.68 -10.51 -25.97
N ASN A 46 28.52 -9.80 -24.85
CA ASN A 46 27.33 -9.88 -24.01
C ASN A 46 26.70 -8.49 -23.88
N TRP A 47 25.39 -8.39 -24.09
CA TRP A 47 24.61 -7.18 -23.83
C TRP A 47 23.91 -7.31 -22.48
N LYS A 48 24.33 -6.49 -21.54
CA LYS A 48 23.72 -6.40 -20.21
C LYS A 48 22.58 -5.37 -20.23
N PRO A 49 21.44 -5.65 -19.62
CA PRO A 49 20.38 -4.66 -19.47
C PRO A 49 20.84 -3.50 -18.57
N ASN A 50 20.33 -2.29 -18.85
CA ASN A 50 20.62 -1.11 -18.04
C ASN A 50 19.84 -1.14 -16.73
N THR A 51 20.39 -1.82 -15.72
CA THR A 51 19.79 -1.92 -14.39
C THR A 51 20.40 -0.93 -13.42
N LYS A 52 19.56 -0.27 -12.62
CA LYS A 52 19.99 0.55 -11.48
C LYS A 52 19.21 0.21 -10.22
N ARG A 53 19.71 0.66 -9.07
CA ARG A 53 18.96 0.64 -7.81
C ARG A 53 18.30 2.00 -7.64
N ALA A 54 17.00 2.00 -7.41
CA ALA A 54 16.22 3.19 -7.19
C ALA A 54 15.41 3.05 -5.91
N SER A 55 15.25 4.16 -5.20
CA SER A 55 14.40 4.24 -4.03
C SER A 55 13.10 4.92 -4.41
N PHE A 56 11.98 4.37 -3.94
CA PHE A 56 10.65 4.86 -4.29
C PHE A 56 9.86 5.24 -3.04
N PRO A 57 9.19 6.39 -3.00
CA PRO A 57 8.27 6.72 -1.91
C PRO A 57 7.12 5.73 -1.89
N VAL A 58 6.69 5.38 -0.67
CA VAL A 58 5.58 4.45 -0.40
C VAL A 58 4.71 5.03 0.73
N THR A 59 3.43 4.68 0.73
CA THR A 59 2.45 5.24 1.67
C THR A 59 1.78 4.18 2.52
N LEU A 60 1.51 3.00 1.97
CA LEU A 60 0.78 1.94 2.64
C LEU A 60 1.71 0.78 3.00
N LEU A 61 2.62 0.39 2.10
CA LEU A 61 3.43 -0.81 2.23
C LEU A 61 4.22 -0.92 3.56
N GLY A 62 4.07 -2.06 4.25
CA GLY A 62 4.71 -2.31 5.55
C GLY A 62 4.23 -1.35 6.63
N ASP A 63 5.17 -0.72 7.34
CA ASP A 63 4.87 0.31 8.35
C ASP A 63 4.88 1.73 7.76
N ALA A 64 4.79 1.86 6.42
CA ALA A 64 4.84 3.16 5.75
C ALA A 64 3.72 4.07 6.24
N GLN A 65 2.51 3.54 6.44
CA GLN A 65 1.36 4.33 6.88
C GLN A 65 1.62 5.01 8.24
N GLU A 66 2.11 4.24 9.22
CA GLU A 66 2.44 4.78 10.55
C GLU A 66 3.58 5.82 10.46
N ARG A 67 4.61 5.54 9.65
CA ARG A 67 5.72 6.48 9.42
C ARG A 67 5.29 7.76 8.71
N THR A 68 4.36 7.67 7.76
CA THR A 68 3.82 8.85 7.07
C THR A 68 3.06 9.75 8.01
N TRP A 69 2.16 9.20 8.84
CA TRP A 69 1.39 10.01 9.79
C TRP A 69 2.31 10.72 10.79
N ARG A 70 3.28 9.99 11.37
CA ARG A 70 4.29 10.59 12.24
C ARG A 70 5.08 11.71 11.56
N ALA A 71 5.44 11.53 10.29
CA ALA A 71 6.17 12.55 9.54
C ALA A 71 5.30 13.79 9.24
N TYR A 72 3.99 13.63 9.07
CA TYR A 72 3.05 14.76 8.96
C TYR A 72 2.88 15.49 10.29
N ASP A 73 2.74 14.76 11.40
CA ASP A 73 2.62 15.34 12.74
C ASP A 73 3.88 16.16 13.09
N GLU A 74 5.07 15.59 12.88
CA GLU A 74 6.34 16.30 13.09
C GLU A 74 6.45 17.56 12.20
N ALA A 75 5.99 17.47 10.95
CA ALA A 75 6.02 18.60 10.03
C ALA A 75 5.06 19.73 10.45
N LEU A 76 3.90 19.38 11.01
CA LEU A 76 2.93 20.34 11.54
C LEU A 76 3.52 21.07 12.76
N GLU A 77 4.15 20.33 13.68
CA GLU A 77 4.79 20.89 14.89
C GLU A 77 5.98 21.79 14.53
N THR A 78 6.79 21.41 13.55
CA THR A 78 7.99 22.14 13.14
C THR A 78 7.73 23.23 12.09
N GLY A 79 6.49 23.38 11.61
CA GLY A 79 6.14 24.33 10.55
C GLY A 79 6.79 24.05 9.19
N ARG A 80 7.23 22.81 8.93
CA ARG A 80 7.89 22.41 7.69
C ARG A 80 6.86 22.16 6.58
N THR A 81 7.03 22.80 5.43
CA THR A 81 6.16 22.61 4.25
C THR A 81 6.43 21.31 3.48
N LYS A 82 7.57 20.65 3.68
CA LYS A 82 7.97 19.45 2.92
C LYS A 82 8.14 18.25 3.86
N VAL A 83 7.30 17.24 3.67
CA VAL A 83 7.33 15.97 4.42
C VAL A 83 8.15 14.94 3.64
N LYS A 84 9.13 14.32 4.31
CA LYS A 84 9.88 13.19 3.73
C LYS A 84 9.08 11.91 3.92
N LEU A 85 8.50 11.42 2.83
CA LEU A 85 7.79 10.13 2.84
C LEU A 85 8.77 8.97 3.05
N PRO A 86 8.34 7.89 3.73
CA PRO A 86 9.12 6.66 3.81
C PRO A 86 9.34 6.10 2.41
N GLN A 87 10.51 5.48 2.21
CA GLN A 87 10.92 5.01 0.90
C GLN A 87 11.28 3.53 0.94
N LEU A 88 10.87 2.80 -0.09
CA LEU A 88 11.36 1.48 -0.39
C LEU A 88 12.76 1.59 -1.00
N GLN A 89 13.78 1.32 -0.20
CA GLN A 89 15.17 1.59 -0.56
C GLN A 89 15.76 0.58 -1.55
N GLY A 90 16.57 1.08 -2.48
CA GLY A 90 17.52 0.29 -3.24
C GLY A 90 16.92 -0.84 -4.09
N VAL A 91 15.70 -0.66 -4.63
CA VAL A 91 15.03 -1.64 -5.49
C VAL A 91 15.77 -1.76 -6.81
N ARG A 92 16.19 -2.98 -7.16
CA ARG A 92 16.83 -3.25 -8.45
C ARG A 92 15.80 -3.16 -9.58
N ILE A 93 16.02 -2.32 -10.58
CA ILE A 93 15.06 -2.09 -11.66
C ILE A 93 15.77 -1.71 -12.96
N ASN A 94 15.14 -2.03 -14.10
CA ASN A 94 15.62 -1.57 -15.41
C ASN A 94 15.27 -0.09 -15.63
N ALA A 95 16.12 0.67 -16.30
CA ALA A 95 15.89 2.09 -16.57
C ALA A 95 14.56 2.35 -17.30
N ARG A 96 14.13 1.45 -18.20
CA ARG A 96 12.83 1.55 -18.89
C ARG A 96 11.65 1.40 -17.93
N ASP A 97 11.77 0.54 -16.93
CA ASP A 97 10.70 0.24 -15.99
C ASP A 97 10.49 1.36 -14.98
N ILE A 98 11.51 2.18 -14.69
CA ILE A 98 11.35 3.35 -13.82
C ILE A 98 10.35 4.35 -14.40
N ARG A 99 10.40 4.61 -15.71
CA ARG A 99 9.40 5.45 -16.37
C ARG A 99 8.00 4.86 -16.27
N SER A 100 7.90 3.53 -16.28
CA SER A 100 6.62 2.85 -16.09
C SER A 100 6.09 2.99 -14.66
N VAL A 101 6.97 2.89 -13.65
CA VAL A 101 6.63 3.14 -12.25
C VAL A 101 6.11 4.58 -12.08
N GLN A 102 6.81 5.56 -12.65
CA GLN A 102 6.38 6.96 -12.61
C GLN A 102 5.03 7.16 -13.30
N LYS A 103 4.83 6.57 -14.49
CA LYS A 103 3.56 6.65 -15.22
C LYS A 103 2.39 6.03 -14.43
N ALA A 104 2.65 4.99 -13.66
CA ALA A 104 1.64 4.35 -12.82
C ALA A 104 1.37 5.11 -11.51
N GLY A 105 2.01 6.27 -11.28
CA GLY A 105 1.86 7.03 -10.04
C GLY A 105 2.70 6.51 -8.87
N GLY A 106 3.76 5.76 -9.14
CA GLY A 106 4.66 5.19 -8.13
C GLY A 106 4.60 3.66 -8.07
N VAL A 107 5.27 3.09 -7.06
CA VAL A 107 5.36 1.62 -6.92
C VAL A 107 4.02 1.01 -6.57
N GLU A 108 3.27 1.62 -5.66
CA GLU A 108 1.97 1.12 -5.21
C GLU A 108 0.95 1.17 -6.35
N GLY A 109 0.88 2.28 -7.09
CA GLY A 109 0.03 2.39 -8.28
C GLY A 109 0.41 1.38 -9.38
N MET A 110 1.69 1.07 -9.54
CA MET A 110 2.13 -0.01 -10.42
C MET A 110 1.66 -1.40 -9.93
N LEU A 111 1.76 -1.68 -8.64
CA LEU A 111 1.33 -2.96 -8.04
C LEU A 111 -0.17 -3.18 -8.19
N LEU A 112 -0.96 -2.10 -8.13
CA LEU A 112 -2.41 -2.13 -8.33
C LEU A 112 -2.80 -2.30 -9.80
N SER A 113 -2.12 -1.57 -10.71
CA SER A 113 -2.52 -1.50 -12.12
C SER A 113 -2.15 -2.73 -12.96
N ARG A 114 -0.99 -3.36 -12.71
CA ARG A 114 -0.53 -4.47 -13.55
C ARG A 114 -1.00 -5.82 -13.01
N PRO A 115 -1.21 -6.86 -13.84
CA PRO A 115 -1.47 -8.21 -13.34
C PRO A 115 -0.27 -8.88 -12.63
N SER A 116 -0.54 -9.81 -11.70
CA SER A 116 0.48 -10.50 -10.88
C SER A 116 1.57 -11.24 -11.66
N LYS A 117 1.28 -11.67 -12.90
CA LYS A 117 2.24 -12.37 -13.78
C LYS A 117 3.44 -11.51 -14.20
N HIS A 118 3.31 -10.19 -14.14
CA HIS A 118 4.37 -9.25 -14.53
C HIS A 118 5.37 -8.96 -13.41
N PHE A 119 5.15 -9.52 -12.23
CA PHE A 119 5.99 -9.30 -11.06
C PHE A 119 6.84 -10.53 -10.72
N THR A 120 7.99 -10.26 -10.12
CA THR A 120 8.81 -11.30 -9.48
C THR A 120 8.11 -11.87 -8.25
N SER A 121 8.66 -12.91 -7.63
CA SER A 121 8.16 -13.41 -6.34
C SER A 121 8.09 -12.30 -5.28
N PHE A 122 9.10 -11.45 -5.21
CA PHE A 122 9.13 -10.29 -4.31
C PHE A 122 8.02 -9.28 -4.65
N GLY A 123 7.86 -8.92 -5.93
CA GLY A 123 6.79 -7.99 -6.34
C GLY A 123 5.39 -8.54 -6.06
N ARG A 124 5.19 -9.87 -6.20
CA ARG A 124 3.93 -10.53 -5.83
C ARG A 124 3.67 -10.50 -4.32
N GLN A 125 4.71 -10.67 -3.50
CA GLN A 125 4.59 -10.51 -2.05
C GLN A 125 4.17 -9.08 -1.70
N LEU A 126 4.87 -8.06 -2.22
CA LEU A 126 4.49 -6.66 -2.00
C LEU A 126 3.05 -6.36 -2.44
N ARG A 127 2.64 -6.92 -3.57
CA ARG A 127 1.26 -6.79 -4.05
C ARG A 127 0.27 -7.35 -3.04
N ASN A 128 0.50 -8.57 -2.56
CA ASN A 128 -0.39 -9.21 -1.59
C ASN A 128 -0.44 -8.41 -0.28
N ASP A 129 0.70 -7.94 0.21
CA ASP A 129 0.79 -7.11 1.40
C ASP A 129 -0.03 -5.83 1.23
N LEU A 130 0.09 -5.17 0.07
CA LEU A 130 -0.69 -3.97 -0.26
C LEU A 130 -2.20 -4.26 -0.28
N PHE A 131 -2.64 -5.34 -0.91
CA PHE A 131 -4.06 -5.71 -0.93
C PHE A 131 -4.58 -6.02 0.48
N ASN A 132 -3.81 -6.75 1.29
CA ASN A 132 -4.19 -7.04 2.67
C ASN A 132 -4.38 -5.76 3.50
N GLN A 133 -3.47 -4.79 3.35
CA GLN A 133 -3.59 -3.49 3.99
C GLN A 133 -4.83 -2.72 3.51
N LEU A 134 -5.07 -2.68 2.19
CA LEU A 134 -6.25 -2.02 1.64
C LEU A 134 -7.56 -2.68 2.09
N HIS A 135 -7.59 -4.01 2.21
CA HIS A 135 -8.74 -4.73 2.75
C HIS A 135 -8.96 -4.41 4.23
N GLY A 136 -7.88 -4.32 5.02
CA GLY A 136 -7.95 -3.88 6.41
C GLY A 136 -8.56 -2.47 6.54
N LEU A 137 -8.05 -1.52 5.75
CA LEU A 137 -8.58 -0.15 5.74
C LEU A 137 -10.05 -0.10 5.30
N ARG A 138 -10.42 -0.87 4.27
CA ARG A 138 -11.83 -0.96 3.85
C ARG A 138 -12.71 -1.47 4.99
N TYR A 139 -12.27 -2.48 5.72
CA TYR A 139 -13.02 -3.03 6.85
C TYR A 139 -13.16 -2.00 7.98
N GLU A 140 -12.07 -1.31 8.34
CA GLU A 140 -12.09 -0.24 9.34
C GLU A 140 -13.06 0.89 8.96
N MET A 141 -13.05 1.32 7.69
CA MET A 141 -13.98 2.33 7.17
C MET A 141 -15.43 1.89 7.24
N LEU A 142 -15.74 0.63 6.88
CA LEU A 142 -17.11 0.11 6.96
C LEU A 142 -17.59 0.02 8.40
N ARG A 143 -16.73 -0.44 9.31
CA ARG A 143 -17.04 -0.50 10.74
C ARG A 143 -17.28 0.90 11.34
N ALA A 144 -16.45 1.88 10.98
CA ALA A 144 -16.64 3.26 11.44
C ALA A 144 -18.00 3.82 11.00
N LYS A 145 -18.39 3.59 9.73
CA LYS A 145 -19.70 3.99 9.22
C LYS A 145 -20.87 3.31 9.94
N GLN A 146 -20.74 2.03 10.29
CA GLN A 146 -21.78 1.33 11.05
C GLN A 146 -21.98 1.95 12.43
N LEU A 147 -20.88 2.24 13.15
CA LEU A 147 -20.95 2.91 14.45
C LEU A 147 -21.56 4.32 14.36
N GLU A 148 -21.26 5.08 13.32
CA GLU A 148 -21.89 6.39 13.08
C GLU A 148 -23.40 6.28 12.87
N LEU A 149 -23.87 5.26 12.14
CA LEU A 149 -25.30 5.01 11.93
C LEU A 149 -25.99 4.62 13.24
N GLU A 150 -25.40 3.71 14.02
CA GLU A 150 -25.93 3.30 15.33
C GLU A 150 -26.07 4.48 16.29
N GLN A 151 -25.10 5.41 16.30
CA GLN A 151 -25.14 6.62 17.10
C GLN A 151 -26.25 7.60 16.69
N LEU A 152 -26.64 7.62 15.41
CA LEU A 152 -27.71 8.47 14.90
C LEU A 152 -29.11 7.86 15.10
N GLU A 153 -29.21 6.53 15.17
CA GLU A 153 -30.46 5.82 15.44
C GLU A 153 -30.82 5.79 16.94
N ALA A 154 -29.83 5.72 17.83
CA ALA A 154 -30.02 5.74 19.28
C ALA A 154 -30.85 6.93 19.84
N PRO A 155 -30.67 8.19 19.41
CA PRO A 155 -31.50 9.30 19.89
C PRO A 155 -32.93 9.28 19.35
N LYS A 156 -33.18 8.72 18.16
CA LYS A 156 -34.55 8.61 17.59
C LYS A 156 -35.41 7.59 18.35
N ALA A 157 -34.81 6.53 18.88
CA ALA A 157 -35.52 5.57 19.73
C ALA A 157 -35.91 6.17 21.09
N ALA A 158 -35.12 7.09 21.64
CA ALA A 158 -35.42 7.75 22.92
C ALA A 158 -36.55 8.80 22.84
N GLU A 159 -36.82 9.36 21.66
CA GLU A 159 -37.93 10.30 21.44
C GLU A 159 -39.25 9.61 21.08
N THR A 160 -39.24 8.29 20.83
CA THR A 160 -40.43 7.50 20.45
C THR A 160 -41.01 6.70 21.61
N GLU A 161 -41.00 7.25 22.83
CA GLU A 161 -41.97 6.86 23.86
C GLU A 161 -42.97 8.00 24.11
N PRO A 162 -44.03 8.13 23.28
CA PRO A 162 -45.22 8.85 23.68
C PRO A 162 -46.01 7.98 24.67
N GLY A 163 -46.01 8.46 25.91
CA GLY A 163 -46.94 8.17 27.01
C GLY A 163 -47.98 7.06 26.84
N LEU A 164 -47.97 6.13 27.80
CA LEU A 164 -49.16 5.40 28.21
C LEU A 164 -50.37 6.35 28.29
N PRO A 165 -51.48 6.08 27.59
CA PRO A 165 -52.77 6.45 28.13
C PRO A 165 -53.09 5.46 29.26
N LEU A 166 -53.07 5.94 30.50
CA LEU A 166 -53.82 5.32 31.59
C LEU A 166 -55.28 5.20 31.12
N ILE A 167 -55.74 3.97 30.84
CA ILE A 167 -57.17 3.69 30.74
C ILE A 167 -57.64 3.41 32.17
N GLU A 168 -57.99 4.49 32.87
CA GLU A 168 -58.83 4.42 34.05
C GLU A 168 -60.25 4.00 33.65
N GLY A 169 -60.83 3.09 34.42
CA GLY A 169 -62.26 3.07 34.68
C GLY A 169 -63.16 2.51 33.58
N GLY A 170 -63.58 1.25 33.76
CA GLY A 170 -64.65 0.65 32.98
C GLY A 170 -65.26 -0.54 33.69
N GLU A 171 -65.82 -0.32 34.88
CA GLU A 171 -66.76 -1.26 35.49
C GLU A 171 -68.02 -1.44 34.62
N ARG A 172 -68.57 -2.66 34.71
CA ARG A 172 -69.99 -3.10 34.60
C ARG A 172 -70.28 -4.04 33.43
N PRO A 173 -71.33 -4.88 33.51
CA PRO A 173 -72.09 -5.38 34.67
C PRO A 173 -71.89 -6.88 34.95
#